data_AF-A0A0A0UPP8-F1
#
_entry.id   AF-A0A0A0UPP8-F1
#
_cell.length_a   1.000
_cell.length_b   1.000
_cell.length_c   1.000
_cell.angle_alpha   90.00
_cell.angle_beta   90.00
_cell.angle_gamma   90.00
#
_symmetry.space_group_name_H-M   'P 1'
#
loop_
_entity.id
_entity.type
_entity.pdbx_description
1 polymer ?
#
loop_
_entity_poly.entity_id
_entity_poly.type
_entity_poly.pdbx_seq_one_letter_code
_entity_poly.pdbx_strand_id
1 'polypeptide(L)'
;SSMDGGRTRSSVGEAAPPASQASAAANGPPVPVVVVDTQEAGIRLVHALLACAEAVQQENFSAAGALVKQIPMLASSQGGAMRKVAAYFGEALARRVYSFRPTPDSSLLDAAFADLLHAHFYESCPYLKFAHFTANQAILEAFAGCRRVHVIDFGIKQGMQWPAL
;
A
#
# COMPACT_ATOMS: atom_id res chain seq x y z
N SER A 1 38.89 44.85 -8.02
CA SER A 1 38.97 45.46 -9.36
C SER A 1 37.75 45.01 -10.14
N SER A 2 36.70 45.84 -10.24
CA SER A 2 36.42 46.74 -11.40
C SER A 2 36.34 45.97 -12.72
N MET A 3 35.38 46.11 -13.63
CA MET A 3 34.30 47.08 -13.89
C MET A 3 33.56 46.48 -15.13
N ASP A 4 32.22 46.43 -15.21
CA ASP A 4 31.32 47.46 -15.78
C ASP A 4 30.90 47.21 -17.25
N GLY A 5 29.67 47.62 -17.57
CA GLY A 5 29.13 47.90 -18.91
C GLY A 5 28.31 46.78 -19.55
N GLY A 6 26.98 46.79 -19.69
CA GLY A 6 26.00 47.88 -19.63
C GLY A 6 25.54 48.32 -21.04
N ARG A 7 24.22 48.23 -21.28
CA ARG A 7 23.38 48.90 -22.33
C ARG A 7 23.42 48.30 -23.75
N THR A 8 22.34 48.26 -24.58
CA THR A 8 21.12 49.09 -24.71
C THR A 8 19.95 48.38 -25.44
N ARG A 9 18.76 48.95 -25.24
CA ARG A 9 17.39 48.68 -25.74
C ARG A 9 17.10 49.15 -27.20
N SER A 10 15.91 48.74 -27.68
CA SER A 10 14.96 49.44 -28.62
C SER A 10 14.93 48.91 -30.06
N SER A 11 13.82 48.78 -30.81
CA SER A 11 12.35 48.84 -30.61
C SER A 11 11.64 48.46 -31.94
N VAL A 12 10.40 47.95 -31.87
CA VAL A 12 9.18 48.24 -32.69
C VAL A 12 9.30 48.14 -34.23
N GLY A 13 8.42 47.51 -35.01
CA GLY A 13 7.12 46.85 -34.80
C GLY A 13 6.40 46.71 -36.17
N GLU A 14 5.42 45.82 -36.31
CA GLU A 14 4.36 45.94 -37.34
C GLU A 14 3.17 45.02 -37.00
N ALA A 15 1.96 45.45 -37.34
CA ALA A 15 0.68 44.93 -36.84
C ALA A 15 -0.29 44.49 -37.97
N ALA A 16 -1.03 43.38 -37.71
CA ALA A 16 -2.38 42.97 -38.16
C ALA A 16 -2.65 42.67 -39.67
N PRO A 17 -3.67 41.85 -40.09
CA PRO A 17 -4.98 41.58 -39.44
C PRO A 17 -5.45 40.08 -39.42
N PRO A 18 -6.70 39.75 -38.97
CA PRO A 18 -7.06 38.44 -38.41
C PRO A 18 -7.84 37.52 -39.37
N ALA A 19 -7.84 36.22 -39.09
CA ALA A 19 -8.79 35.26 -39.66
C ALA A 19 -9.61 34.61 -38.54
N SER A 20 -10.88 34.97 -38.50
CA SER A 20 -11.95 34.33 -37.73
C SER A 20 -12.24 32.93 -38.27
N GLN A 21 -12.33 31.92 -37.40
CA GLN A 21 -13.32 30.85 -37.55
C GLN A 21 -13.59 30.17 -36.21
N ALA A 22 -14.86 30.25 -35.81
CA ALA A 22 -15.42 29.69 -34.60
C ALA A 22 -15.50 28.16 -34.69
N SER A 23 -15.02 27.45 -33.67
CA SER A 23 -15.43 26.07 -33.40
C SER A 23 -16.38 26.09 -32.21
N ALA A 24 -17.65 25.79 -32.48
CA ALA A 24 -18.74 25.80 -31.52
C ALA A 24 -18.45 24.88 -30.33
N ALA A 25 -18.57 25.43 -29.13
CA ALA A 25 -18.58 24.67 -27.89
C ALA A 25 -19.84 23.79 -27.84
N ALA A 26 -19.65 22.48 -27.84
CA ALA A 26 -20.68 21.54 -27.44
C ALA A 26 -20.88 21.65 -25.91
N ASN A 27 -21.72 22.58 -25.48
CA ASN A 27 -22.18 22.72 -24.10
C ASN A 27 -23.15 21.58 -23.77
N GLY A 28 -22.61 20.40 -23.43
CA GLY A 28 -23.34 19.43 -22.62
C GLY A 28 -23.46 19.94 -21.18
N PRO A 29 -24.54 19.62 -20.44
CA PRO A 29 -24.65 20.02 -19.05
C PRO A 29 -23.47 19.42 -18.26
N PRO A 30 -22.87 20.16 -17.31
CA PRO A 30 -21.83 19.60 -16.47
C PRO A 30 -22.46 18.47 -15.66
N VAL A 31 -22.08 17.23 -15.96
CA VAL A 31 -22.41 16.10 -15.10
C VAL A 31 -21.83 16.45 -13.72
N PRO A 32 -22.64 16.53 -12.66
CA PRO A 32 -22.10 16.76 -11.34
C PRO A 32 -21.20 15.57 -11.03
N VAL A 33 -19.87 15.79 -11.09
CA VAL A 33 -18.93 14.88 -10.46
C VAL A 33 -19.23 15.02 -8.98
N VAL A 34 -20.07 14.12 -8.47
CA VAL A 34 -20.24 13.94 -7.03
C VAL A 34 -18.88 13.51 -6.54
N VAL A 35 -18.08 14.48 -6.11
CA VAL A 35 -16.91 14.24 -5.29
C VAL A 35 -17.47 13.66 -4.01
N VAL A 36 -17.64 12.33 -3.99
CA VAL A 36 -17.83 11.62 -2.74
C VAL A 36 -16.64 12.04 -1.89
N ASP A 37 -16.88 12.77 -0.82
CA ASP A 37 -15.81 13.23 0.04
C ASP A 37 -15.03 11.99 0.50
N THR A 38 -13.82 11.87 -0.02
CA THR A 38 -12.98 10.68 0.20
C THR A 38 -12.75 10.45 1.68
N GLN A 39 -12.77 11.52 2.49
CA GLN A 39 -12.62 11.44 3.94
C GLN A 39 -13.86 10.85 4.61
N GLU A 40 -15.06 11.33 4.27
CA GLU A 40 -16.31 10.78 4.81
C GLU A 40 -16.50 9.31 4.40
N ALA A 41 -16.20 8.98 3.15
CA ALA A 41 -16.23 7.60 2.68
C ALA A 41 -15.20 6.72 3.39
N GLY A 42 -14.03 7.27 3.75
CA GLY A 42 -13.02 6.59 4.54
C GLY A 42 -13.48 6.29 5.97
N ILE A 43 -14.12 7.25 6.63
CA ILE A 43 -14.70 7.04 7.97
C ILE A 43 -15.79 5.98 7.91
N ARG A 44 -16.70 6.06 6.93
CA ARG A 44 -17.76 5.07 6.71
C ARG A 44 -17.20 3.68 6.44
N LEU A 45 -16.08 3.58 5.71
CA LEU A 45 -15.40 2.31 5.44
C LEU A 45 -14.87 1.68 6.72
N VAL A 46 -14.21 2.46 7.59
CA VAL A 46 -13.72 1.97 8.88
C VAL A 46 -14.88 1.51 9.76
N HIS A 47 -15.97 2.29 9.83
CA HIS A 47 -17.17 1.89 10.58
C HIS A 47 -17.81 0.61 10.01
N ALA A 48 -17.89 0.46 8.69
CA ALA A 48 -18.43 -0.74 8.06
C ALA A 48 -17.59 -1.98 8.37
N LEU A 49 -16.25 -1.85 8.35
CA LEU A 49 -15.32 -2.92 8.74
C LEU A 49 -15.50 -3.34 10.20
N LEU A 50 -15.57 -2.36 11.12
CA LEU A 50 -15.76 -2.60 12.55
C LEU A 50 -17.12 -3.23 12.85
N ALA A 51 -18.20 -2.67 12.32
CA ALA A 51 -19.55 -3.19 12.51
C ALA A 51 -19.70 -4.61 11.92
N CYS A 52 -19.05 -4.88 10.77
CA CYS A 52 -19.05 -6.23 10.19
C CYS A 52 -18.31 -7.22 11.10
N ALA A 53 -17.16 -6.84 11.65
CA ALA A 53 -16.41 -7.67 12.59
C ALA A 53 -17.20 -7.95 13.87
N GLU A 54 -17.88 -6.94 14.41
CA GLU A 54 -18.76 -7.07 15.57
C GLU A 54 -19.94 -8.01 15.29
N ALA A 55 -20.63 -7.84 14.16
CA ALA A 55 -21.73 -8.72 13.76
C ALA A 55 -21.26 -10.18 13.59
N VAL A 56 -20.05 -10.40 13.05
CA VAL A 56 -19.43 -11.73 12.98
C VAL A 56 -19.13 -12.29 14.37
N GLN A 57 -18.64 -11.47 15.30
CA GLN A 57 -18.37 -11.89 16.68
C GLN A 57 -19.64 -12.28 17.43
N GLN A 58 -20.74 -11.57 17.19
CA GLN A 58 -22.06 -11.84 17.75
C GLN A 58 -22.82 -12.95 17.01
N GLU A 59 -22.19 -13.62 16.04
CA GLU A 59 -22.81 -14.66 15.20
C GLU A 59 -24.06 -14.17 14.41
N ASN A 60 -24.21 -12.85 14.26
CA ASN A 60 -25.28 -12.25 13.46
C ASN A 60 -24.88 -12.22 11.98
N PHE A 61 -24.86 -13.39 11.35
CA PHE A 61 -24.43 -13.55 9.95
C PHE A 61 -25.35 -12.88 8.93
N SER A 62 -26.59 -12.59 9.29
CA SER A 62 -27.52 -11.80 8.47
C SER A 62 -27.02 -10.35 8.33
N ALA A 63 -26.76 -9.69 9.47
CA ALA A 63 -26.22 -8.33 9.49
C ALA A 63 -24.80 -8.28 8.90
N ALA A 64 -23.93 -9.23 9.27
CA ALA A 64 -22.58 -9.31 8.72
C ALA A 64 -22.58 -9.50 7.21
N GLY A 65 -23.49 -10.33 6.67
CA GLY A 65 -23.66 -10.54 5.24
C GLY A 65 -24.11 -9.29 4.48
N ALA A 66 -24.88 -8.41 5.11
CA ALA A 66 -25.25 -7.12 4.52
C ALA A 66 -24.08 -6.12 4.55
N LEU A 67 -23.39 -6.02 5.68
CA LEU A 67 -22.26 -5.10 5.88
C LEU A 67 -21.09 -5.45 4.96
N VAL A 68 -20.75 -6.74 4.86
CA VAL A 68 -19.61 -7.18 4.05
C VAL A 68 -19.77 -6.87 2.56
N LYS A 69 -21.01 -6.82 2.05
CA LYS A 69 -21.31 -6.45 0.66
C LYS A 69 -21.08 -4.96 0.37
N GLN A 70 -21.09 -4.10 1.38
CA GLN A 70 -20.87 -2.66 1.22
C GLN A 70 -19.39 -2.28 1.22
N ILE A 71 -18.54 -3.08 1.89
CA ILE A 71 -17.11 -2.82 2.06
C ILE A 71 -16.36 -2.63 0.72
N PRO A 72 -16.55 -3.47 -0.33
CA PRO A 72 -15.84 -3.30 -1.61
C PRO A 72 -16.14 -1.97 -2.30
N MET A 73 -17.40 -1.52 -2.25
CA MET A 73 -17.82 -0.25 -2.84
C MET A 73 -17.15 0.91 -2.10
N LEU A 74 -17.20 0.91 -0.76
CA LEU A 74 -16.55 1.92 0.06
C LEU A 74 -15.01 1.92 -0.15
N ALA A 75 -14.39 0.75 -0.24
CA ALA A 75 -12.95 0.62 -0.49
C ALA A 75 -12.55 1.14 -1.88
N SER A 76 -13.39 0.93 -2.91
CA SER A 76 -13.12 1.41 -4.27
C SER A 76 -13.00 2.95 -4.35
N SER A 77 -13.76 3.65 -3.50
CA SER A 77 -13.73 5.11 -3.38
C SER A 77 -12.45 5.65 -2.73
N GLN A 78 -11.69 4.80 -2.04
CA GLN A 78 -10.46 5.19 -1.33
C GLN A 78 -9.24 5.04 -2.21
N GLY A 79 -8.20 5.86 -2.01
CA GLY A 79 -6.91 5.70 -2.66
C GLY A 79 -5.85 5.02 -1.78
N GLY A 80 -4.71 4.70 -2.37
CA GLY A 80 -3.48 4.37 -1.63
C GLY A 80 -3.59 3.20 -0.64
N ALA A 81 -3.03 3.41 0.56
CA ALA A 81 -2.95 2.39 1.60
C ALA A 81 -4.33 1.99 2.15
N MET A 82 -5.25 2.95 2.28
CA MET A 82 -6.60 2.71 2.84
C MET A 82 -7.36 1.68 2.00
N ARG A 83 -7.36 1.82 0.67
CA ARG A 83 -7.97 0.84 -0.25
C ARG A 83 -7.40 -0.55 -0.05
N LYS A 84 -6.07 -0.67 0.05
CA LYS A 84 -5.37 -1.95 0.19
C LYS A 84 -5.74 -2.64 1.50
N VAL A 85 -5.65 -1.92 2.62
CA VAL A 85 -6.00 -2.45 3.94
C VAL A 85 -7.46 -2.91 3.96
N ALA A 86 -8.38 -2.06 3.50
CA ALA A 86 -9.80 -2.39 3.48
C ALA A 86 -10.14 -3.59 2.59
N ALA A 87 -9.45 -3.75 1.45
CA ALA A 87 -9.64 -4.91 0.58
C ALA A 87 -9.27 -6.21 1.31
N TYR A 88 -8.09 -6.28 1.95
CA TYR A 88 -7.65 -7.47 2.68
C TYR A 88 -8.54 -7.79 3.89
N PHE A 89 -8.92 -6.79 4.68
CA PHE A 89 -9.83 -7.02 5.82
C PHE A 89 -11.24 -7.39 5.35
N GLY A 90 -11.76 -6.74 4.31
CA GLY A 90 -13.06 -7.06 3.72
C GLY A 90 -13.10 -8.49 3.20
N GLU A 91 -12.05 -8.95 2.53
CA GLU A 91 -11.93 -10.33 2.08
C GLU A 91 -11.88 -11.31 3.26
N ALA A 92 -11.06 -11.02 4.28
CA ALA A 92 -10.96 -11.87 5.48
C ALA A 92 -12.31 -11.99 6.21
N LEU A 93 -13.06 -10.89 6.32
CA LEU A 93 -14.40 -10.88 6.89
C LEU A 93 -15.38 -11.68 6.02
N ALA A 94 -15.35 -11.51 4.69
CA ALA A 94 -16.19 -12.27 3.78
C ALA A 94 -15.94 -13.78 3.90
N ARG A 95 -14.68 -14.20 3.95
CA ARG A 95 -14.30 -15.60 4.20
C ARG A 95 -14.90 -16.13 5.50
N ARG A 96 -14.89 -15.32 6.56
CA ARG A 96 -15.46 -15.70 7.86
C ARG A 96 -17.00 -15.74 7.85
N VAL A 97 -17.66 -14.78 7.21
CA VAL A 97 -19.12 -14.72 7.08
C VAL A 97 -19.65 -15.91 6.27
N TYR A 98 -18.99 -16.25 5.18
CA TYR A 98 -19.40 -17.34 4.30
C TYR A 98 -18.80 -18.70 4.67
N SER A 99 -18.08 -18.79 5.79
CA SER A 99 -17.35 -20.00 6.22
C SER A 99 -16.45 -20.60 5.13
N PHE A 100 -15.92 -19.75 4.24
CA PHE A 100 -15.05 -20.17 3.15
C PHE A 100 -13.61 -20.21 3.64
N ARG A 101 -13.02 -21.42 3.64
CA ARG A 101 -11.60 -21.63 3.90
C ARG A 101 -10.96 -22.14 2.62
N PRO A 102 -10.22 -21.31 1.87
CA PRO A 102 -9.47 -21.83 0.73
C PRO A 102 -8.46 -22.85 1.24
N THR A 103 -8.33 -23.95 0.51
CA THR A 103 -7.22 -24.89 0.72
C THR A 103 -5.92 -24.14 0.43
N PRO A 104 -4.89 -24.25 1.30
CA PRO A 104 -3.60 -23.66 1.00
C PRO A 104 -3.10 -24.23 -0.32
N ASP A 105 -2.84 -23.37 -1.31
CA ASP A 105 -2.11 -23.78 -2.49
C ASP A 105 -0.66 -24.04 -2.07
N SER A 106 -0.16 -25.24 -2.32
CA SER A 106 1.21 -25.65 -1.98
C SER A 106 2.04 -25.85 -3.24
N SER A 107 1.66 -25.20 -4.35
CA SER A 107 2.40 -25.29 -5.59
C SER A 107 3.81 -24.70 -5.43
N LEU A 108 4.78 -25.26 -6.18
CA LEU A 108 6.16 -24.77 -6.20
C LEU A 108 6.24 -23.31 -6.69
N LEU A 109 5.28 -22.87 -7.50
CA LEU A 109 5.17 -21.50 -7.97
C LEU A 109 4.81 -20.53 -6.83
N ASP A 110 3.93 -20.94 -5.91
CA ASP A 110 3.58 -20.13 -4.75
C ASP A 110 4.77 -20.00 -3.77
N ALA A 111 5.51 -21.09 -3.55
CA ALA A 111 6.73 -21.07 -2.74
C ALA A 111 7.81 -20.13 -3.32
N ALA A 112 8.09 -20.23 -4.63
CA ALA A 112 9.05 -19.36 -5.30
C ALA A 112 8.62 -17.88 -5.26
N PHE A 113 7.31 -17.62 -5.38
CA PHE A 113 6.76 -16.27 -5.27
C PHE A 113 6.88 -15.72 -3.84
N ALA A 114 6.65 -16.54 -2.82
CA ALA A 114 6.84 -16.16 -1.41
C ALA A 114 8.30 -15.80 -1.11
N ASP A 115 9.26 -16.56 -1.66
CA ASP A 115 10.69 -16.27 -1.53
C ASP A 115 11.07 -14.96 -2.23
N LEU A 116 10.54 -14.71 -3.42
CA LEU A 116 10.73 -13.46 -4.14
C LEU A 116 10.19 -12.26 -3.34
N LEU A 117 8.97 -12.38 -2.80
CA LEU A 117 8.39 -11.35 -1.94
C LEU A 117 9.20 -11.13 -0.67
N HIS A 118 9.74 -12.19 -0.07
CA HIS A 118 10.60 -12.10 1.10
C HIS A 118 11.88 -11.34 0.79
N ALA A 119 12.55 -11.66 -0.33
CA ALA A 119 13.74 -10.94 -0.78
C ALA A 119 13.45 -9.46 -1.05
N HIS A 120 12.34 -9.15 -1.73
CA HIS A 120 11.94 -7.76 -1.96
C HIS A 120 11.65 -7.00 -0.66
N PHE A 121 11.01 -7.64 0.32
CA PHE A 121 10.76 -7.03 1.63
C PHE A 121 12.06 -6.77 2.40
N TYR A 122 13.00 -7.71 2.34
CA TYR A 122 14.33 -7.56 2.94
C TYR A 122 15.11 -6.38 2.34
N GLU A 123 15.01 -6.18 1.03
CA GLU A 123 15.67 -5.05 0.36
C GLU A 123 14.96 -3.72 0.56
N SER A 124 13.63 -3.72 0.56
CA SER A 124 12.84 -2.48 0.59
C SER A 124 12.69 -1.87 1.99
N CYS A 125 12.87 -2.66 3.06
CA CYS A 125 12.59 -2.21 4.43
C CYS A 125 13.70 -2.61 5.42
N PRO A 126 13.99 -1.76 6.42
CA PRO A 126 15.07 -2.03 7.37
C PRO A 126 14.69 -3.04 8.46
N TYR A 127 13.43 -3.46 8.56
CA TYR A 127 12.92 -4.23 9.71
C TYR A 127 13.68 -5.54 9.94
N LEU A 128 13.85 -6.35 8.88
CA LEU A 128 14.54 -7.64 9.00
C LEU A 128 16.05 -7.46 9.17
N LYS A 129 16.66 -6.51 8.46
CA LYS A 129 18.09 -6.16 8.60
C LYS A 129 18.39 -5.69 10.03
N PHE A 130 17.52 -4.87 10.62
CA PHE A 130 17.62 -4.43 12.01
C PHE A 130 17.50 -5.60 12.99
N ALA A 131 16.48 -6.45 12.83
CA ALA A 131 16.30 -7.63 13.66
C ALA A 131 17.53 -8.57 13.60
N HIS A 132 18.04 -8.84 12.39
CA HIS A 132 19.25 -9.64 12.20
C HIS A 132 20.48 -9.01 12.87
N PHE A 133 20.70 -7.70 12.67
CA PHE A 133 21.82 -7.00 13.29
C PHE A 133 21.75 -7.07 14.82
N THR A 134 20.59 -6.77 15.41
CA THR A 134 20.41 -6.80 16.87
C THR A 134 20.54 -8.23 17.42
N ALA A 135 19.99 -9.23 16.74
CA ALA A 135 20.13 -10.63 17.14
C ALA A 135 21.58 -11.10 17.05
N ASN A 136 22.28 -10.79 15.94
CA ASN A 136 23.68 -11.16 15.76
C ASN A 136 24.56 -10.48 16.81
N GLN A 137 24.32 -9.20 17.12
CA GLN A 137 25.05 -8.50 18.17
C GLN A 137 24.86 -9.17 19.53
N ALA A 138 23.63 -9.53 19.89
CA ALA A 138 23.36 -10.24 21.14
C ALA A 138 24.01 -11.63 21.19
N ILE A 139 24.06 -12.35 20.05
CA ILE A 139 24.75 -13.65 19.94
C ILE A 139 26.26 -13.45 20.14
N LEU A 140 26.88 -12.50 19.43
CA LEU A 140 28.32 -12.23 19.53
C LEU A 140 28.74 -11.85 20.96
N GLU A 141 27.94 -11.04 21.63
CA GLU A 141 28.16 -10.67 23.03
C GLU A 141 28.01 -11.87 23.98
N ALA A 142 26.96 -12.67 23.82
CA ALA A 142 26.69 -13.82 24.67
C ALA A 142 27.73 -14.93 24.55
N PHE A 143 28.34 -15.10 23.38
CA PHE A 143 29.32 -16.15 23.09
C PHE A 143 30.77 -15.64 23.03
N ALA A 144 31.05 -14.44 23.54
CA ALA A 144 32.40 -13.89 23.60
C ALA A 144 33.36 -14.84 24.35
N GLY A 145 34.43 -15.26 23.67
CA GLY A 145 35.42 -16.19 24.23
C GLY A 145 35.05 -17.68 24.16
N CYS A 146 33.86 -18.04 23.65
CA CYS A 146 33.49 -19.43 23.42
C CYS A 146 34.23 -20.01 22.20
N ARG A 147 34.78 -21.22 22.32
CA ARG A 147 35.47 -21.93 21.23
C ARG A 147 34.53 -22.61 20.23
N ARG A 148 33.26 -22.78 20.60
CA ARG A 148 32.23 -23.46 19.80
C ARG A 148 30.88 -22.83 20.09
N VAL A 149 30.16 -22.48 19.04
CA VAL A 149 28.79 -21.95 19.09
C VAL A 149 27.91 -22.86 18.25
N HIS A 150 26.70 -23.15 18.72
CA HIS A 150 25.69 -23.88 17.96
C HIS A 150 24.41 -23.04 17.95
N VAL A 151 24.01 -22.61 16.75
CA VAL A 151 22.83 -21.78 16.53
C VAL A 151 21.73 -22.66 15.91
N ILE A 152 20.52 -22.59 16.48
CA ILE A 152 19.33 -23.26 15.96
C ILE A 152 18.39 -22.17 15.44
N ASP A 153 18.20 -22.13 14.12
CA ASP A 153 17.30 -21.18 13.45
C ASP A 153 15.99 -21.88 13.06
N PHE A 154 14.89 -21.46 13.68
CA PHE A 154 13.54 -22.00 13.41
C PHE A 154 12.89 -21.40 12.14
N GLY A 155 13.49 -20.39 11.53
CA GLY A 155 12.94 -19.63 10.42
C GLY A 155 13.96 -19.34 9.32
N ILE A 156 14.86 -20.31 9.05
CA ILE A 156 16.06 -20.09 8.25
C ILE A 156 15.80 -19.50 6.86
N LYS A 157 14.65 -19.74 6.22
CA LYS A 157 14.32 -19.21 4.88
C LYS A 157 15.54 -19.30 3.94
N GLN A 158 16.05 -18.18 3.42
CA GLN A 158 17.27 -18.12 2.60
C GLN A 158 18.58 -17.94 3.39
N GLY A 159 18.52 -17.89 4.72
CA GLY A 159 19.67 -17.80 5.60
C GLY A 159 20.31 -16.42 5.67
N MET A 160 19.61 -15.36 5.25
CA MET A 160 20.16 -14.01 5.06
C MET A 160 20.76 -13.36 6.32
N GLN A 161 20.44 -13.85 7.52
CA GLN A 161 21.00 -13.37 8.78
C GLN A 161 22.46 -13.79 8.99
N TRP A 162 22.79 -15.03 8.63
CA TRP A 162 23.98 -15.73 9.10
C TRP A 162 25.29 -15.35 8.41
N PRO A 163 25.34 -14.95 7.12
CA PRO A 163 26.58 -14.50 6.51
C PRO A 163 27.22 -13.28 7.19
N ALA A 164 26.47 -12.53 7.98
CA ALA A 164 26.93 -11.35 8.70
C ALA A 164 27.24 -11.59 10.20
N LEU A 165 27.05 -12.81 10.70
CA LEU A 165 27.39 -13.21 12.07
C LEU A 165 28.85 -13.69 12.15
#